data_AF-A0A919LRB0-F1
#
_entry.id   AF-A0A919LRB0-F1
#
_cell.length_a   1.000
_cell.length_b   1.000
_cell.length_c   1.000
_cell.angle_alpha   90.00
_cell.angle_beta   90.00
_cell.angle_gamma   90.00
#
_symmetry.space_group_name_H-M   'P 1'
#
loop_
_entity.id
_entity.type
_entity.pdbx_description
1 polymer ?
#
loop_
_entity_poly.entity_id
_entity_poly.type
_entity_poly.pdbx_seq_one_letter_code
_entity_poly.pdbx_strand_id
1 'polypeptide(L)'
;MPGKLLRSVLIGLLVGGLLLALMPSLRQWQLAPTTQNDTADDSPASYNAAVRRAAPAVVNVYNRALNSTSHNQLTLGSGVIMDQRGYILTNKHVINDADQIIVALQDGRVFEALLVGSDSLTDLAVLKINATGGLPVIPINPKRTPHIGDVVLAIGNPYNRADHHPGDYQRHRAHWPQSDRPPELPAD
;
A
#
# COMPACT_ATOMS: atom_id res chain seq x y z
N MET A 1 65.05 -2.59 -50.50
CA MET A 1 65.22 -2.13 -49.10
C MET A 1 64.11 -2.64 -48.14
N PRO A 2 63.79 -3.95 -48.06
CA PRO A 2 62.72 -4.43 -47.17
C PRO A 2 63.15 -4.78 -45.72
N GLY A 3 64.45 -5.02 -45.49
CA GLY A 3 64.93 -5.55 -44.18
C GLY A 3 64.88 -4.56 -43.01
N LYS A 4 64.75 -3.25 -43.27
CA LYS A 4 64.68 -2.24 -42.20
C LYS A 4 63.31 -2.22 -41.52
N LEU A 5 62.24 -2.47 -42.26
CA LEU A 5 60.87 -2.50 -41.72
C LEU A 5 60.63 -3.75 -40.87
N LEU A 6 61.20 -4.89 -41.28
CA LEU A 6 61.06 -6.15 -40.55
C LEU A 6 61.66 -6.07 -39.14
N ARG A 7 62.80 -5.38 -38.99
CA ARG A 7 63.46 -5.19 -37.69
C ARG A 7 62.62 -4.34 -36.74
N SER A 8 62.00 -3.27 -37.23
CA SER A 8 61.12 -2.40 -36.43
C SER A 8 59.88 -3.15 -35.93
N VAL A 9 59.28 -4.00 -36.78
CA VAL A 9 58.12 -4.82 -36.43
C VAL A 9 58.49 -5.86 -35.36
N LEU A 10 59.64 -6.53 -35.50
CA LEU A 10 60.12 -7.50 -34.52
C LEU A 10 60.39 -6.86 -33.16
N ILE A 11 61.04 -5.69 -33.14
CA ILE A 11 61.29 -4.95 -31.89
C ILE A 11 59.97 -4.52 -31.25
N GLY A 12 59.00 -4.04 -32.05
CA GLY A 12 57.67 -3.67 -31.55
C GLY A 12 56.93 -4.84 -30.89
N LEU A 13 56.95 -6.02 -31.52
CA LEU A 13 56.33 -7.22 -30.95
C LEU A 13 57.03 -7.70 -29.67
N LEU A 14 58.36 -7.65 -29.63
CA LEU A 14 59.13 -8.01 -28.44
C LEU A 14 58.82 -7.10 -27.26
N VAL A 15 58.81 -5.79 -27.49
CA VAL A 15 58.51 -4.78 -26.46
C VAL A 15 57.05 -4.89 -26.01
N GLY A 16 56.11 -5.04 -26.94
CA GLY A 16 54.70 -5.23 -26.60
C GLY A 16 54.45 -6.51 -25.79
N GLY A 17 55.09 -7.61 -26.16
CA GLY A 17 55.02 -8.87 -25.41
C GLY A 17 55.62 -8.76 -24.01
N LEU A 18 56.76 -8.08 -23.87
CA LEU A 18 57.40 -7.82 -22.58
C LEU A 18 56.54 -6.92 -21.69
N LEU A 19 55.94 -5.86 -22.23
CA LEU A 19 55.02 -4.98 -21.49
C LEU A 19 53.78 -5.74 -21.01
N LEU A 20 53.17 -6.56 -21.86
CA LEU A 20 52.07 -7.44 -21.45
C LEU A 20 52.51 -8.41 -20.35
N ALA A 21 53.77 -8.86 -20.34
CA ALA A 21 54.29 -9.75 -19.32
C ALA A 21 54.52 -9.11 -17.94
N LEU A 22 55.09 -7.90 -17.91
CA LEU A 22 55.40 -7.20 -16.66
C LEU A 22 54.23 -6.37 -16.10
N MET A 23 53.28 -5.95 -16.94
CA MET A 23 52.14 -5.15 -16.53
C MET A 23 50.83 -5.94 -16.66
N PRO A 24 50.40 -6.66 -15.61
CA PRO A 24 49.13 -7.41 -15.63
C PRO A 24 47.91 -6.49 -15.83
N SER A 25 48.02 -5.19 -15.53
CA SER A 25 47.00 -4.19 -15.84
C SER A 25 46.74 -4.01 -17.34
N LEU A 26 47.73 -4.26 -18.22
CA LEU A 26 47.57 -4.22 -19.68
C LEU A 26 46.95 -5.50 -20.25
N ARG A 27 47.06 -6.62 -19.51
CA ARG A 27 46.35 -7.88 -19.85
C ARG A 27 44.87 -7.82 -19.51
N GLN A 28 44.49 -6.91 -18.61
CA GLN A 28 43.13 -6.74 -18.12
C GLN A 28 42.35 -5.69 -18.92
N TRP A 29 42.64 -5.52 -20.21
CA TRP A 29 41.61 -5.13 -21.16
C TRP A 29 40.62 -6.28 -21.32
N GLN A 30 39.81 -6.44 -20.27
CA GLN A 30 38.45 -6.88 -20.48
C GLN A 30 37.91 -5.96 -21.57
N LEU A 31 37.52 -6.53 -22.71
CA LEU A 31 36.38 -6.01 -23.45
C LEU A 31 35.34 -5.79 -22.35
N ALA A 32 35.20 -4.56 -21.88
CA ALA A 32 34.04 -4.22 -21.10
C ALA A 32 32.91 -4.74 -22.00
N PRO A 33 32.05 -5.66 -21.53
CA PRO A 33 30.77 -5.75 -22.18
C PRO A 33 30.34 -4.30 -22.22
N THR A 34 30.14 -3.74 -23.42
CA THR A 34 29.36 -2.52 -23.54
C THR A 34 28.11 -2.90 -22.77
N THR A 35 28.01 -2.41 -21.54
CA THR A 35 26.75 -2.36 -20.83
C THR A 35 25.96 -1.48 -21.77
N GLN A 36 25.28 -2.13 -22.70
CA GLN A 36 24.09 -1.61 -23.32
C GLN A 36 23.39 -0.98 -22.13
N ASN A 37 23.29 0.35 -22.17
CA ASN A 37 22.32 1.06 -21.36
C ASN A 37 20.96 0.58 -21.86
N ASP A 38 20.66 -0.69 -21.59
CA ASP A 38 19.33 -1.24 -21.65
C ASP A 38 18.64 -0.54 -20.51
N THR A 39 17.85 0.46 -20.87
CA THR A 39 16.83 1.13 -20.06
C THR A 39 15.73 0.15 -19.64
N ALA A 40 16.10 -1.09 -19.30
CA ALA A 40 15.24 -2.25 -19.07
C ALA A 40 15.38 -2.80 -17.63
N ASP A 41 15.83 -1.96 -16.70
CA ASP A 41 15.53 -2.12 -15.27
C ASP A 41 15.13 -0.76 -14.66
N ASP A 42 14.41 0.06 -15.43
CA ASP A 42 13.81 1.30 -14.94
C ASP A 42 12.47 0.96 -14.29
N SER A 43 12.51 0.25 -13.16
CA SER A 43 11.32 0.05 -12.33
C SER A 43 10.79 1.43 -11.94
N PRO A 44 9.56 1.81 -12.35
CA PRO A 44 9.06 3.16 -12.09
C PRO A 44 9.13 3.49 -10.61
N ALA A 45 9.61 4.69 -10.27
CA ALA A 45 9.60 5.18 -8.90
C ALA A 45 8.17 5.03 -8.32
N SER A 46 8.03 4.23 -7.27
CA SER A 46 6.72 3.79 -6.79
C SER A 46 6.62 3.79 -5.26
N TYR A 47 5.52 4.32 -4.75
CA TYR A 47 5.17 4.31 -3.33
C TYR A 47 4.33 3.08 -2.95
N ASN A 48 4.19 2.10 -3.85
CA ASN A 48 3.40 0.90 -3.62
C ASN A 48 3.83 0.15 -2.34
N ALA A 49 5.11 0.16 -1.99
CA ALA A 49 5.60 -0.43 -0.75
C ALA A 49 4.99 0.19 0.52
N ALA A 50 4.77 1.51 0.52
CA ALA A 50 4.10 2.19 1.63
C ALA A 50 2.61 1.85 1.68
N VAL A 51 1.95 1.89 0.52
CA VAL A 51 0.52 1.55 0.38
C VAL A 51 0.25 0.12 0.84
N ARG A 52 1.03 -0.87 0.37
CA ARG A 52 0.87 -2.28 0.76
C ARG A 52 1.01 -2.53 2.27
N ARG A 53 1.80 -1.71 2.96
CA ARG A 53 1.99 -1.84 4.41
C ARG A 53 0.91 -1.13 5.22
N ALA A 54 0.44 0.03 4.76
CA ALA A 54 -0.47 0.89 5.53
C ALA A 54 -1.94 0.70 5.16
N ALA A 55 -2.27 0.57 3.87
CA ALA A 55 -3.65 0.60 3.38
C ALA A 55 -4.56 -0.48 3.99
N PRO A 56 -4.12 -1.74 4.23
CA PRO A 56 -4.98 -2.73 4.85
C PRO A 56 -5.51 -2.33 6.24
N ALA A 57 -4.77 -1.49 6.98
CA ALA A 57 -5.16 -1.01 8.31
C ALA A 57 -6.08 0.22 8.26
N VAL A 58 -6.34 0.78 7.08
CA VAL A 58 -7.27 1.91 6.90
C VAL A 58 -8.65 1.36 6.54
N VAL A 59 -9.67 1.78 7.27
CA VAL A 59 -11.03 1.26 7.17
C VAL A 59 -12.02 2.34 6.74
N ASN A 60 -13.13 1.92 6.16
CA ASN A 60 -14.27 2.80 5.93
C ASN A 60 -15.14 2.83 7.18
N VAL A 61 -15.59 4.01 7.59
CA VAL A 61 -16.47 4.21 8.74
C VAL A 61 -17.78 4.79 8.24
N TYR A 62 -18.89 4.13 8.57
CA TYR A 62 -20.23 4.55 8.20
C TYR A 62 -21.05 4.81 9.46
N ASN A 63 -21.76 5.93 9.45
CA ASN A 63 -22.69 6.33 10.48
C ASN A 63 -24.12 6.11 9.97
N ARG A 64 -24.89 5.29 10.69
CA ARG A 64 -26.30 5.03 10.40
C ARG A 64 -27.17 5.55 11.54
N ALA A 65 -27.99 6.55 11.26
CA ALA A 65 -29.07 7.00 12.12
C ALA A 65 -30.39 6.27 11.75
N LEU A 66 -31.12 5.77 12.74
CA LEU A 66 -32.32 4.95 12.61
C LEU A 66 -33.62 5.78 12.60
N ASN A 67 -33.59 7.06 12.99
CA ASN A 67 -34.80 7.85 13.29
C ASN A 67 -35.08 9.08 12.39
N SER A 68 -34.45 9.23 11.24
CA SER A 68 -34.74 10.36 10.34
C SER A 68 -35.80 9.99 9.30
N THR A 69 -37.07 10.34 9.57
CA THR A 69 -38.23 10.14 8.68
C THR A 69 -38.15 10.86 7.33
N SER A 70 -37.07 11.53 6.98
CA SER A 70 -36.78 12.10 5.66
C SER A 70 -35.28 12.38 5.60
N HIS A 71 -34.60 11.83 4.61
CA HIS A 71 -33.14 11.87 4.38
C HIS A 71 -32.29 10.95 5.29
N ASN A 72 -31.94 9.80 4.74
CA ASN A 72 -30.91 8.87 5.22
C ASN A 72 -29.52 9.55 5.13
N GLN A 73 -29.22 10.44 6.08
CA GLN A 73 -27.95 11.16 6.14
C GLN A 73 -26.86 10.22 6.64
N LEU A 74 -26.33 9.42 5.71
CA LEU A 74 -25.17 8.58 5.95
C LEU A 74 -23.93 9.48 5.96
N THR A 75 -23.37 9.72 7.14
CA THR A 75 -22.02 10.29 7.24
C THR A 75 -21.01 9.19 7.01
N LEU A 76 -20.06 9.44 6.12
CA LEU A 76 -18.98 8.53 5.77
C LEU A 76 -17.65 9.15 6.20
N GLY A 77 -16.75 8.32 6.70
CA GLY A 77 -15.37 8.70 6.92
C GLY A 77 -14.42 7.53 6.77
N SER A 78 -13.23 7.71 7.32
CA SER A 78 -12.21 6.67 7.37
C SER A 78 -11.66 6.56 8.78
N GLY A 79 -11.20 5.37 9.13
CA GLY A 79 -10.55 5.09 10.40
C GLY A 79 -9.25 4.34 10.20
N VAL A 80 -8.43 4.26 11.25
CA VAL A 80 -7.15 3.56 11.24
C VAL A 80 -7.13 2.55 12.38
N ILE A 81 -6.87 1.27 12.06
CA ILE A 81 -6.71 0.20 13.05
C ILE A 81 -5.36 0.39 13.75
N MET A 82 -5.43 0.72 15.05
CA MET A 82 -4.28 1.07 15.87
C MET A 82 -3.63 -0.14 16.54
N ASP A 83 -4.40 -1.21 16.78
CA ASP A 83 -3.87 -2.45 17.35
C ASP A 83 -4.67 -3.71 16.97
N GLN A 84 -4.11 -4.88 17.28
CA GLN A 84 -4.72 -6.18 16.99
C GLN A 84 -5.97 -6.47 17.83
N ARG A 85 -6.21 -5.72 18.91
CA ARG A 85 -7.41 -5.87 19.74
C ARG A 85 -8.62 -5.22 19.06
N GLY A 86 -8.42 -4.44 18.01
CA GLY A 86 -9.48 -3.82 17.22
C GLY A 86 -9.84 -2.42 17.67
N TYR A 87 -8.90 -1.69 18.28
CA TYR A 87 -9.07 -0.26 18.51
C TYR A 87 -8.81 0.51 17.21
N ILE A 88 -9.74 1.41 16.88
CA ILE A 88 -9.72 2.18 15.64
C ILE A 88 -9.80 3.66 15.98
N LEU A 89 -8.92 4.46 15.40
CA LEU A 89 -8.97 5.91 15.50
C LEU A 89 -9.73 6.49 14.31
N THR A 90 -10.63 7.42 14.54
CA THR A 90 -11.40 8.15 13.52
C THR A 90 -11.62 9.59 13.97
N ASN A 91 -12.18 10.43 13.11
CA ASN A 91 -12.68 11.74 13.54
C ASN A 91 -14.01 11.63 14.31
N LYS A 92 -14.19 12.49 15.31
CA LYS A 92 -15.42 12.56 16.09
C LYS A 92 -16.59 12.99 15.22
N HIS A 93 -16.43 13.99 14.35
CA HIS A 93 -17.52 14.45 13.49
C HIS A 93 -18.10 13.35 12.57
N VAL A 94 -17.33 12.33 12.22
CA VAL A 94 -17.78 11.19 11.39
C VAL A 94 -18.84 10.37 12.13
N ILE A 95 -18.71 10.24 13.45
CA ILE A 95 -19.54 9.34 14.28
C ILE A 95 -20.56 10.09 15.14
N ASN A 96 -20.71 11.41 14.97
CA ASN A 96 -21.69 12.20 15.72
C ASN A 96 -23.11 11.71 15.45
N ASP A 97 -23.92 11.66 16.50
CA ASP A 97 -25.34 11.28 16.45
C ASP A 97 -25.60 9.92 15.76
N ALA A 98 -24.59 9.04 15.79
CA ALA A 98 -24.70 7.70 15.23
C ALA A 98 -25.51 6.81 16.17
N ASP A 99 -26.65 6.32 15.70
CA ASP A 99 -27.34 5.20 16.36
C ASP A 99 -26.53 3.90 16.17
N GLN A 100 -25.82 3.80 15.05
CA GLN A 100 -24.97 2.65 14.74
C GLN A 100 -23.76 3.05 13.91
N ILE A 101 -22.60 2.46 14.26
CA ILE A 101 -21.33 2.67 13.56
C ILE A 101 -20.91 1.37 12.90
N ILE A 102 -20.75 1.39 11.58
CA ILE A 102 -20.29 0.25 10.79
C ILE A 102 -18.88 0.53 10.29
N VAL A 103 -18.00 -0.46 10.43
CA VAL A 103 -16.63 -0.43 9.95
C VAL A 103 -16.45 -1.49 8.88
N ALA A 104 -15.96 -1.09 7.70
CA ALA A 104 -15.62 -2.01 6.62
C ALA A 104 -14.11 -2.00 6.35
N LEU A 105 -13.50 -3.19 6.36
CA LEU A 105 -12.09 -3.39 6.05
C LEU A 105 -11.89 -3.53 4.53
N GLN A 106 -10.65 -3.31 4.08
CA GLN A 106 -10.26 -3.47 2.68
C GLN A 106 -10.34 -4.93 2.17
N ASP A 107 -10.40 -5.90 3.08
CA ASP A 107 -10.57 -7.33 2.76
C ASP A 107 -12.04 -7.75 2.63
N GLY A 108 -12.98 -6.81 2.73
CA GLY A 108 -14.42 -7.05 2.62
C GLY A 108 -15.11 -7.43 3.92
N ARG A 109 -14.38 -7.62 5.04
CA ARG A 109 -15.01 -7.86 6.35
C ARG A 109 -15.71 -6.59 6.84
N VAL A 110 -16.89 -6.77 7.43
CA VAL A 110 -17.73 -5.71 7.98
C VAL A 110 -18.02 -5.99 9.44
N PHE A 111 -17.88 -4.98 10.29
CA PHE A 111 -18.09 -5.07 11.73
C PHE A 111 -18.98 -3.94 12.22
N GLU A 112 -19.80 -4.24 13.20
CA GLU A 112 -20.36 -3.21 14.07
C GLU A 112 -19.30 -2.77 15.08
N ALA A 113 -19.18 -1.46 15.26
CA ALA A 113 -18.20 -0.86 16.14
C ALA A 113 -18.86 -0.18 17.34
N LEU A 114 -18.25 -0.36 18.51
CA LEU A 114 -18.64 0.32 19.74
C LEU A 114 -17.80 1.60 19.90
N LEU A 115 -18.43 2.69 20.31
CA LEU A 115 -17.71 3.90 20.73
C LEU A 115 -17.04 3.65 22.08
N VAL A 116 -15.71 3.77 22.13
CA VAL A 116 -14.93 3.70 23.37
C VAL A 116 -14.89 5.09 24.04
N GLY A 117 -14.75 6.14 23.24
CA GLY A 117 -14.72 7.53 23.70
C GLY A 117 -14.41 8.51 22.58
N SER A 118 -14.62 9.78 22.83
CA SER A 118 -14.33 10.88 21.90
C SER A 118 -13.83 12.11 22.62
N ASP A 119 -13.03 12.91 21.94
CA ASP A 119 -12.54 14.21 22.41
C ASP A 119 -12.93 15.31 21.42
N SER A 120 -13.68 16.30 21.90
CA SER A 120 -14.15 17.43 21.10
C SER A 120 -13.05 18.43 20.78
N LEU A 121 -11.98 18.52 21.59
CA LEU A 121 -10.90 19.48 21.37
C LEU A 121 -10.01 19.10 20.18
N THR A 122 -9.75 17.79 20.02
CA THR A 122 -8.94 17.24 18.92
C THR A 122 -9.75 16.69 17.76
N ASP A 123 -11.09 16.67 17.87
CA ASP A 123 -12.01 16.03 16.91
C ASP A 123 -11.65 14.55 16.64
N LEU A 124 -11.24 13.84 17.70
CA LEU A 124 -10.88 12.42 17.65
C LEU A 124 -11.92 11.54 18.34
N ALA A 125 -12.10 10.33 17.83
CA ALA A 125 -12.88 9.28 18.47
C ALA A 125 -12.18 7.93 18.34
N VAL A 126 -12.37 7.09 19.37
CA VAL A 126 -11.86 5.73 19.43
C VAL A 126 -13.03 4.77 19.35
N LEU A 127 -12.97 3.85 18.38
CA LEU A 127 -13.92 2.78 18.20
C LEU A 127 -13.30 1.44 18.57
N LYS A 128 -14.15 0.45 18.85
CA LYS A 128 -13.76 -0.93 19.11
C LYS A 128 -14.58 -1.89 18.27
N ILE A 129 -13.90 -2.76 17.51
CA ILE A 129 -14.50 -3.90 16.81
C ILE A 129 -14.04 -5.22 17.43
N ASN A 130 -14.87 -6.26 17.34
CA ASN A 130 -14.53 -7.61 17.76
C ASN A 130 -14.34 -8.49 16.52
N ALA A 131 -13.08 -8.78 16.18
CA ALA A 131 -12.73 -9.66 15.09
C ALA A 131 -12.14 -10.98 15.62
N THR A 132 -12.60 -12.11 15.08
CA THR A 132 -12.11 -13.45 15.42
C THR A 132 -10.84 -13.83 14.65
N GLY A 133 -10.57 -13.15 13.52
CA GLY A 133 -9.34 -13.28 12.73
C GLY A 133 -8.42 -12.07 12.91
N GLY A 134 -7.13 -12.25 12.62
CA GLY A 134 -6.13 -11.18 12.72
C GLY A 134 -6.55 -9.89 12.02
N LEU A 135 -6.22 -8.76 12.65
CA LEU A 135 -6.45 -7.43 12.10
C LEU A 135 -5.14 -6.85 11.55
N PRO A 136 -5.15 -6.25 10.35
CA PRO A 136 -4.03 -5.45 9.88
C PRO A 136 -3.90 -4.20 10.77
N VAL A 137 -2.69 -3.92 11.24
CA VAL A 137 -2.41 -2.79 12.14
C VAL A 137 -1.50 -1.79 11.45
N ILE A 138 -1.78 -0.50 11.64
CA ILE A 138 -0.99 0.57 11.03
C ILE A 138 0.47 0.53 11.53
N PRO A 139 1.48 0.61 10.64
CA PRO A 139 2.86 0.73 11.08
C PRO A 139 3.12 2.06 11.79
N ILE A 140 3.60 2.01 13.03
CA ILE A 140 3.96 3.20 13.81
C ILE A 140 5.43 3.10 14.18
N ASN A 141 6.19 4.16 13.86
CA ASN A 141 7.56 4.30 14.32
C ASN A 141 7.63 5.43 15.38
N PRO A 142 7.74 5.11 16.68
CA PRO A 142 7.75 6.13 17.74
C PRO A 142 9.00 7.02 17.73
N LYS A 143 10.04 6.63 16.98
CA LYS A 143 11.27 7.42 16.82
C LYS A 143 11.25 8.29 15.56
N ARG A 144 10.17 8.27 14.77
CA ARG A 144 10.07 9.08 13.55
C ARG A 144 9.55 10.48 13.90
N THR A 145 10.35 11.48 13.59
CA THR A 145 9.93 12.89 13.57
C THR A 145 9.55 13.28 12.13
N PRO A 146 8.35 13.83 11.87
CA PRO A 146 7.99 14.40 10.58
C PRO A 146 8.80 15.66 10.27
N HIS A 147 9.21 15.85 9.01
CA HIS A 147 9.93 17.04 8.54
C HIS A 147 9.19 17.72 7.38
N ILE A 148 9.39 19.03 7.24
CA ILE A 148 8.90 19.78 6.08
C ILE A 148 9.60 19.24 4.82
N GLY A 149 8.81 18.87 3.81
CA GLY A 149 9.30 18.26 2.57
C GLY A 149 9.22 16.72 2.54
N ASP A 150 8.83 16.07 3.64
CA ASP A 150 8.53 14.64 3.61
C ASP A 150 7.35 14.35 2.65
N VAL A 151 7.53 13.36 1.77
CA VAL A 151 6.43 12.83 0.96
C VAL A 151 5.47 12.07 1.85
N VAL A 152 4.17 12.37 1.73
CA VAL A 152 3.10 11.74 2.50
C VAL A 152 2.02 11.16 1.57
N LEU A 153 1.36 10.11 2.03
CA LEU A 153 0.23 9.50 1.35
C LEU A 153 -1.00 9.61 2.24
N ALA A 154 -2.04 10.29 1.76
CA ALA A 154 -3.35 10.28 2.38
C ALA A 154 -4.12 9.05 1.88
N ILE A 155 -4.62 8.23 2.80
CA ILE A 155 -5.40 7.03 2.49
C ILE A 155 -6.75 7.19 3.20
N GLY A 156 -7.84 7.06 2.46
CA GLY A 156 -9.20 7.17 2.97
C GLY A 156 -10.23 7.02 1.86
N ASN A 157 -11.49 7.26 2.19
CA ASN A 157 -12.63 7.15 1.29
C ASN A 157 -13.31 8.52 1.12
N PRO A 158 -12.86 9.36 0.16
CA PRO A 158 -13.28 10.76 0.08
C PRO A 158 -14.72 10.97 -0.43
N TYR A 159 -15.35 9.99 -1.10
CA TYR A 159 -16.67 10.17 -1.73
C TYR A 159 -17.53 8.89 -1.83
N ASN A 160 -17.22 7.84 -1.07
CA ASN A 160 -17.84 6.51 -1.25
C ASN A 160 -17.76 6.00 -2.70
N ARG A 161 -16.68 6.34 -3.42
CA ARG A 161 -16.44 5.92 -4.82
C ARG A 161 -15.86 4.51 -4.93
N ALA A 162 -15.69 3.81 -3.80
CA ALA A 162 -15.62 2.37 -3.77
C ALA A 162 -17.07 1.88 -3.73
N ASP A 163 -17.50 1.34 -4.86
CA ASP A 163 -18.82 0.89 -5.33
C ASP A 163 -19.48 -0.18 -4.44
N HIS A 164 -19.45 0.02 -3.12
CA HIS A 164 -19.96 -0.89 -2.11
C HIS A 164 -20.80 -0.09 -1.12
N HIS A 165 -22.06 0.20 -1.46
CA HIS A 165 -23.02 0.59 -0.43
C HIS A 165 -23.38 -0.65 0.39
N PRO A 166 -23.53 -0.54 1.73
CA PRO A 166 -24.03 -1.66 2.54
C PRO A 166 -25.41 -2.17 2.09
N GLY A 167 -26.18 -1.35 1.36
CA GLY A 167 -27.46 -1.74 0.76
C GLY A 167 -27.34 -2.55 -0.54
N ASP A 168 -26.17 -2.57 -1.17
CA ASP A 168 -25.94 -3.30 -2.42
C ASP A 168 -25.84 -4.81 -2.18
N TYR A 169 -25.44 -5.26 -0.98
CA TYR A 169 -25.48 -6.68 -0.61
C TYR A 169 -26.89 -7.30 -0.68
N GLN A 170 -27.93 -6.51 -0.39
CA GLN A 170 -29.32 -6.94 -0.49
C GLN A 170 -29.86 -6.85 -1.93
N ARG A 171 -29.41 -5.84 -2.71
CA ARG A 171 -29.85 -5.66 -4.11
C ARG A 171 -29.17 -6.63 -5.09
N HIS A 172 -27.88 -6.91 -4.92
CA HIS A 172 -27.17 -7.82 -5.82
C HIS A 172 -27.66 -9.26 -5.68
N ARG A 173 -28.13 -9.68 -4.50
CA ARG A 173 -28.66 -11.03 -4.26
C ARG A 173 -29.93 -11.35 -5.07
N ALA A 174 -30.70 -10.34 -5.45
CA ALA A 174 -31.92 -10.48 -6.25
C ALA A 174 -31.66 -10.60 -7.77
N HIS A 175 -30.43 -10.34 -8.23
CA HIS A 175 -30.10 -10.28 -9.66
C HIS A 175 -29.13 -11.37 -10.13
N TRP A 176 -28.65 -12.24 -9.23
CA TRP A 176 -27.80 -13.37 -9.62
C TRP A 176 -28.62 -14.49 -10.30
N PRO A 177 -28.15 -15.04 -11.43
CA PRO A 177 -28.65 -16.30 -11.96
C PRO A 177 -28.61 -17.37 -10.87
N GLN A 178 -29.65 -18.20 -10.78
CA GLN A 178 -29.78 -19.20 -9.72
C GLN A 178 -28.58 -20.17 -9.63
N SER A 179 -27.83 -20.32 -10.73
CA SER A 179 -26.64 -21.18 -10.86
C SER A 179 -25.41 -20.69 -10.10
N ASP A 180 -25.33 -19.40 -9.81
CA ASP A 180 -24.10 -18.76 -9.32
C ASP A 180 -24.20 -18.35 -7.85
N ARG A 181 -25.28 -18.75 -7.16
CA ARG A 181 -25.42 -18.48 -5.74
C ARG A 181 -24.48 -19.39 -4.94
N PRO A 182 -23.70 -18.84 -4.00
CA PRO A 182 -22.93 -19.67 -3.08
C PRO A 182 -23.87 -20.58 -2.26
N PRO A 183 -23.43 -21.80 -1.89
CA PRO A 183 -24.25 -22.74 -1.14
C PRO A 183 -24.65 -22.13 0.22
N GLU A 184 -25.90 -22.33 0.61
CA GLU A 184 -26.41 -21.92 1.92
C GLU A 184 -25.64 -22.66 3.02
N LEU A 185 -25.01 -21.91 3.93
CA LEU A 185 -24.46 -22.51 5.15
C LEU A 185 -25.64 -22.97 6.02
N PRO A 186 -25.55 -24.17 6.64
CA PRO A 186 -26.58 -24.65 7.55
C PRO A 186 -26.76 -23.66 8.70
N ALA A 187 -28.01 -23.39 9.05
CA ALA A 187 -28.34 -22.62 10.23
C ALA A 187 -28.15 -23.50 11.47
N ASP A 188 -27.14 -23.19 12.29
CA ASP A 188 -27.02 -23.60 13.69
C ASP A 188 -27.17 -22.36 14.59
#